data_AF-A0A1I0A514-F1
#
_entry.id   AF-A0A1I0A514-F1
#
_cell.length_a   1.000
_cell.length_b   1.000
_cell.length_c   1.000
_cell.angle_alpha   90.00
_cell.angle_beta   90.00
_cell.angle_gamma   90.00
#
_symmetry.space_group_name_H-M   'P 1'
#
loop_
_entity.id
_entity.type
_entity.pdbx_description
1 polymer ?
#
loop_
_entity_poly.entity_id
_entity_poly.type
_entity_poly.pdbx_seq_one_letter_code
_entity_poly.pdbx_strand_id
1 'polypeptide(L)'
;MNKMGLCQRLWCLFITVVLLVTAAGFFPEKRTSSAPLIEADITAHQPSFSIKQTSTQPYISSTVKVSTARTALPETKVSATKVQTSPAQNKSAAVQKNSKASVITTKPAAVKSNQPVSQSPAKPQISLPVAAPAPEQIVSSLKVTATGYTAGVESTGKTAKHPQYGITYSGVKVRRDKNAVSTIAADPKVLPLGSILYIPGYGYAVVADTGSAIKGKKIDLYFATTKQVYKEWGKKTVTVHVIKRGSGKCTESMLKQLGAAIKTYKGVPQDVLEELI
;
A
#
# COMPACT_ATOMS: atom_id res chain seq x y z
N MET A 1 16.79 -58.88 -33.87
CA MET A 1 17.71 -57.75 -34.14
C MET A 1 16.98 -56.45 -33.83
N ASN A 2 17.15 -55.92 -32.63
CA ASN A 2 16.41 -54.74 -32.17
C ASN A 2 17.09 -53.47 -32.68
N LYS A 3 16.42 -52.76 -33.59
CA LYS A 3 16.84 -51.46 -34.09
C LYS A 3 16.56 -50.42 -33.00
N MET A 4 17.50 -50.26 -32.05
CA MET A 4 17.49 -49.10 -31.17
C MET A 4 17.66 -47.84 -32.02
N GLY A 5 16.69 -46.93 -31.93
CA GLY A 5 16.65 -45.68 -32.67
C GLY A 5 17.84 -44.79 -32.33
N LEU A 6 18.25 -43.97 -33.30
CA LEU A 6 19.41 -43.09 -33.24
C LEU A 6 19.41 -42.21 -31.96
N CYS A 7 18.25 -41.74 -31.52
CA CYS A 7 18.10 -40.96 -30.29
C CYS A 7 18.48 -41.73 -29.01
N GLN A 8 18.26 -43.04 -28.95
CA GLN A 8 18.61 -43.84 -27.77
C GLN A 8 20.13 -44.07 -27.69
N ARG A 9 20.82 -44.10 -28.84
CA ARG A 9 22.30 -44.16 -28.89
C ARG A 9 22.93 -42.83 -28.50
N LEU A 10 22.36 -41.71 -28.93
CA LEU A 10 22.81 -40.37 -28.52
C LEU A 10 22.59 -40.11 -27.03
N TRP A 11 21.49 -40.62 -26.46
CA TRP A 11 21.22 -40.48 -25.03
C TRP A 11 22.18 -41.31 -24.16
N CYS A 12 22.49 -42.54 -24.57
CA CYS A 12 23.51 -43.35 -23.88
C CYS A 12 24.91 -42.71 -23.94
N LEU A 13 25.29 -42.12 -25.08
CA LEU A 13 26.58 -41.45 -25.23
C LEU A 13 26.71 -40.22 -24.33
N PHE A 14 25.64 -39.42 -24.21
CA PHE A 14 25.63 -38.27 -23.30
C PHE A 14 25.79 -38.67 -21.83
N ILE A 15 25.08 -39.71 -21.39
CA ILE A 15 25.19 -40.22 -20.01
C ILE A 15 26.61 -40.74 -19.74
N THR A 16 27.23 -41.43 -20.69
CA THR A 16 28.61 -41.93 -20.51
C THR A 16 29.67 -40.83 -20.46
N VAL A 17 29.50 -39.73 -21.22
CA VAL A 17 30.46 -38.62 -21.21
C VAL A 17 30.37 -37.82 -19.90
N VAL A 18 29.16 -37.61 -19.37
CA VAL A 18 28.98 -36.92 -18.08
C VAL A 18 29.60 -37.71 -16.92
N LEU A 19 29.48 -39.05 -16.92
CA LEU A 19 30.08 -39.92 -15.91
C LEU A 19 31.62 -39.96 -15.98
N LEU A 20 32.20 -39.83 -17.18
CA LEU A 20 33.66 -39.76 -17.37
C LEU A 20 34.27 -38.41 -16.93
N VAL A 21 33.54 -37.30 -17.09
CA VAL A 21 34.01 -35.98 -16.66
C VAL A 21 34.01 -35.83 -15.13
N THR A 22 33.13 -36.55 -14.42
CA THR A 22 33.15 -36.58 -12.94
C THR A 22 34.28 -37.42 -12.33
N ALA A 23 34.89 -38.34 -13.10
CA ALA A 23 36.00 -39.17 -12.62
C ALA A 23 37.37 -38.48 -12.76
N ALA A 24 37.49 -37.47 -13.62
CA ALA A 24 38.68 -36.64 -13.76
C ALA A 24 38.53 -35.41 -12.84
N GLY A 25 38.88 -35.57 -11.56
CA GLY A 25 38.83 -34.51 -10.56
C GLY A 25 39.58 -33.24 -10.98
N PHE A 26 38.86 -32.26 -11.50
CA PHE A 26 39.35 -30.90 -11.72
C PHE A 26 38.85 -30.02 -10.58
N PHE A 27 39.53 -30.10 -9.43
CA PHE A 27 39.35 -29.17 -8.32
C PHE A 27 40.16 -27.90 -8.59
N PRO A 28 39.55 -26.71 -8.74
CA PRO A 28 40.30 -25.48 -8.77
C PRO A 28 40.83 -25.13 -7.37
N GLU A 29 42.16 -25.14 -7.25
CA GLU A 29 42.94 -24.69 -6.09
C GLU A 29 42.55 -23.26 -5.68
N LYS A 30 42.12 -23.07 -4.43
CA LYS A 30 41.92 -21.73 -3.85
C LYS A 30 43.27 -21.08 -3.65
N ARG A 31 43.52 -19.97 -4.36
CA ARG A 31 44.67 -19.10 -4.13
C ARG A 31 44.50 -18.36 -2.80
N THR A 32 45.16 -18.85 -1.75
CA THR A 32 45.41 -18.13 -0.50
C THR A 32 46.52 -17.11 -0.77
N SER A 33 46.16 -15.83 -0.83
CA SER A 33 47.13 -14.72 -0.87
C SER A 33 47.56 -14.38 0.55
N SER A 34 48.76 -14.79 0.94
CA SER A 34 49.45 -14.36 2.16
C SER A 34 50.03 -12.96 1.95
N ALA A 35 49.61 -12.02 2.79
CA ALA A 35 50.27 -10.72 2.95
C ALA A 35 51.42 -10.87 3.97
N PRO A 36 52.58 -10.20 3.78
CA PRO A 36 53.69 -10.28 4.72
C PRO A 36 53.44 -9.40 5.95
N LEU A 37 53.83 -9.95 7.10
CA LEU A 37 53.98 -9.26 8.38
C LEU A 37 55.18 -8.30 8.29
N ILE A 38 54.99 -7.06 8.73
CA ILE A 38 56.09 -6.20 9.19
C ILE A 38 55.75 -5.80 10.62
N GLU A 39 56.47 -6.40 11.55
CA GLU A 39 56.67 -5.89 12.91
C GLU A 39 57.69 -4.76 12.87
N ALA A 40 57.37 -3.64 13.52
CA ALA A 40 58.34 -2.83 14.24
C ALA A 40 57.61 -2.03 15.32
N ASP A 41 58.00 -2.32 16.55
CA ASP A 41 57.48 -1.85 17.83
C ASP A 41 58.17 -0.52 18.25
N ILE A 42 57.72 -0.02 19.41
CA ILE A 42 58.33 0.91 20.38
C ILE A 42 58.27 2.43 20.11
N THR A 43 57.39 3.13 20.84
CA THR A 43 57.73 3.79 22.13
C THR A 43 56.71 4.87 22.50
N ALA A 44 56.26 4.82 23.76
CA ALA A 44 55.33 5.71 24.45
C ALA A 44 55.73 7.20 24.50
N HIS A 45 54.74 8.11 24.49
CA HIS A 45 54.64 9.21 25.47
C HIS A 45 53.28 9.92 25.39
N GLN A 46 52.56 9.91 26.53
CA GLN A 46 51.56 10.92 26.91
C GLN A 46 52.30 12.23 27.30
N PRO A 47 51.70 13.43 27.18
CA PRO A 47 50.81 13.92 28.25
C PRO A 47 49.67 14.89 27.86
N SER A 48 48.57 14.76 28.60
CA SER A 48 47.70 15.75 29.26
C SER A 48 47.31 17.13 28.65
N PHE A 49 46.03 17.47 28.91
CA PHE A 49 45.44 18.81 29.15
C PHE A 49 45.35 19.77 27.94
N SER A 50 44.33 20.61 27.74
CA SER A 50 43.35 21.20 28.65
C SER A 50 42.10 21.69 27.90
N ILE A 51 40.93 21.60 28.54
CA ILE A 51 39.68 22.26 28.13
C ILE A 51 39.79 23.77 28.42
N LYS A 52 39.35 24.61 27.48
CA LYS A 52 38.94 25.99 27.76
C LYS A 52 37.50 26.22 27.27
N GLN A 53 36.63 26.48 28.24
CA GLN A 53 35.32 27.09 28.07
C GLN A 53 35.50 28.53 27.58
N THR A 54 34.59 29.01 26.73
CA THR A 54 34.27 30.45 26.69
C THR A 54 32.76 30.62 26.51
N SER A 55 32.14 30.96 27.64
CA SER A 55 30.84 31.60 27.76
C SER A 55 30.92 33.02 27.20
N THR A 56 29.87 33.50 26.51
CA THR A 56 28.97 34.59 26.94
C THR A 56 28.27 35.24 25.72
N GLN A 57 26.95 35.34 25.82
CA GLN A 57 25.97 35.99 24.91
C GLN A 57 26.14 37.54 24.88
N PRO A 58 25.53 38.26 23.91
CA PRO A 58 24.12 38.67 24.08
C PRO A 58 23.24 38.58 22.82
N TYR A 59 22.06 38.01 23.06
CA TYR A 59 20.75 38.40 22.55
C TYR A 59 20.65 39.86 22.04
N ILE A 60 20.23 40.02 20.78
CA ILE A 60 19.68 41.28 20.28
C ILE A 60 18.32 40.99 19.65
N SER A 61 17.28 41.43 20.34
CA SER A 61 15.92 41.59 19.84
C SER A 61 15.90 42.65 18.73
N SER A 62 15.29 42.33 17.59
CA SER A 62 14.78 43.34 16.67
C SER A 62 13.32 43.06 16.37
N THR A 63 12.49 43.84 17.06
CA THR A 63 11.07 44.03 16.83
C THR A 63 10.87 44.75 15.48
N VAL A 64 10.31 44.06 14.50
CA VAL A 64 9.71 44.73 13.34
C VAL A 64 8.32 45.19 13.75
N LYS A 65 8.18 46.52 13.80
CA LYS A 65 6.98 47.25 14.17
C LYS A 65 5.86 47.01 13.17
N VAL A 66 4.69 46.61 13.69
CA VAL A 66 3.39 46.91 13.08
C VAL A 66 3.26 48.43 13.02
N SER A 67 3.24 48.99 11.80
CA SER A 67 2.90 50.38 11.54
C SER A 67 1.49 50.44 10.99
N THR A 68 0.56 50.79 11.88
CA THR A 68 -0.76 51.31 11.55
C THR A 68 -0.60 52.81 11.36
N ALA A 69 -0.79 53.31 10.14
CA ALA A 69 -1.08 54.72 9.90
C ALA A 69 -2.30 54.82 8.97
N ARG A 70 -3.40 55.25 9.58
CA ARG A 70 -4.59 55.79 8.91
C ARG A 70 -4.20 57.13 8.28
N THR A 71 -4.62 57.36 7.04
CA THR A 71 -5.03 58.70 6.59
C THR A 71 -6.19 58.48 5.63
N ALA A 72 -7.27 59.19 5.92
CA ALA A 72 -8.58 59.06 5.31
C ALA A 72 -8.81 60.17 4.28
N LEU A 73 -9.65 59.85 3.28
CA LEU A 73 -10.62 60.70 2.58
C LEU A 73 -10.05 61.81 1.66
N PRO A 74 -10.69 62.05 0.50
CA PRO A 74 -12.00 62.70 0.51
C PRO A 74 -13.14 61.89 -0.10
N GLU A 75 -14.27 61.92 0.60
CA GLU A 75 -15.61 61.74 0.05
C GLU A 75 -15.98 62.94 -0.83
N THR A 76 -16.75 62.71 -1.89
CA THR A 76 -17.69 63.72 -2.39
C THR A 76 -19.04 63.05 -2.56
N LYS A 77 -19.97 63.45 -1.68
CA LYS A 77 -21.42 63.20 -1.75
C LYS A 77 -22.07 64.23 -2.66
N VAL A 78 -23.24 63.87 -3.21
CA VAL A 78 -24.49 64.63 -3.48
C VAL A 78 -25.31 63.74 -4.43
N SER A 79 -26.60 63.42 -4.31
CA SER A 79 -27.71 63.59 -3.36
C SER A 79 -28.85 62.68 -3.90
N ALA A 80 -29.49 61.81 -3.09
CA ALA A 80 -30.79 61.96 -2.44
C ALA A 80 -31.99 62.42 -3.30
N THR A 81 -33.04 61.57 -3.40
CA THR A 81 -34.48 61.79 -3.04
C THR A 81 -35.33 60.62 -3.63
N LYS A 82 -35.78 59.62 -2.83
CA LYS A 82 -37.08 59.47 -2.11
C LYS A 82 -38.27 59.29 -3.08
N VAL A 83 -39.14 58.28 -2.99
CA VAL A 83 -40.38 58.29 -2.16
C VAL A 83 -41.25 57.01 -2.38
N GLN A 84 -41.73 56.41 -1.26
CA GLN A 84 -42.99 55.63 -1.00
C GLN A 84 -43.17 54.22 -1.62
N THR A 85 -43.80 53.21 -1.00
CA THR A 85 -44.61 53.05 0.23
C THR A 85 -44.84 51.55 0.50
N SER A 86 -44.99 51.18 1.78
CA SER A 86 -45.63 49.93 2.30
C SER A 86 -46.99 50.31 2.95
N PRO A 87 -47.99 49.43 3.22
CA PRO A 87 -47.91 48.43 4.33
C PRO A 87 -48.87 47.17 4.31
N ALA A 88 -48.74 46.34 5.37
CA ALA A 88 -49.76 45.51 6.08
C ALA A 88 -50.17 44.13 5.49
N GLN A 89 -49.95 42.97 6.15
CA GLN A 89 -50.54 42.34 7.37
C GLN A 89 -51.81 41.47 7.15
N ASN A 90 -51.71 40.16 7.47
CA ASN A 90 -52.62 39.32 8.31
C ASN A 90 -52.32 37.81 8.06
N LYS A 91 -51.92 36.97 9.03
CA LYS A 91 -52.61 36.35 10.20
C LYS A 91 -53.84 35.48 9.87
N SER A 92 -53.74 34.17 10.15
CA SER A 92 -54.59 33.31 11.04
C SER A 92 -54.53 31.84 10.56
N ALA A 93 -53.99 30.89 11.33
CA ALA A 93 -54.69 29.94 12.26
C ALA A 93 -55.52 28.87 11.51
N ALA A 94 -55.66 27.59 11.89
CA ALA A 94 -55.36 26.76 13.06
C ALA A 94 -55.46 25.25 12.60
N VAL A 95 -54.69 24.28 13.11
CA VAL A 95 -55.05 23.29 14.19
C VAL A 95 -56.08 22.23 13.68
N GLN A 96 -55.93 20.88 13.77
CA GLN A 96 -55.69 20.03 14.94
C GLN A 96 -55.54 18.50 14.61
N LYS A 97 -54.64 17.82 15.36
CA LYS A 97 -54.70 16.48 16.02
C LYS A 97 -55.33 15.24 15.32
N ASN A 98 -54.68 14.07 15.44
CA ASN A 98 -54.89 13.18 16.60
C ASN A 98 -53.87 12.01 16.71
N SER A 99 -53.70 11.56 17.94
CA SER A 99 -52.73 10.63 18.53
C SER A 99 -53.42 9.40 19.15
N LYS A 100 -52.71 8.27 19.30
CA LYS A 100 -52.89 7.21 20.34
C LYS A 100 -51.65 6.29 20.27
N ALA A 101 -50.72 6.19 21.23
CA ALA A 101 -50.72 5.94 22.69
C ALA A 101 -50.96 4.47 23.08
N SER A 102 -49.94 3.83 23.70
CA SER A 102 -50.10 2.76 24.72
C SER A 102 -48.79 2.55 25.51
N VAL A 103 -48.89 2.55 26.85
CA VAL A 103 -47.86 2.30 27.88
C VAL A 103 -48.60 1.60 29.04
N ILE A 104 -48.15 0.50 29.69
CA ILE A 104 -47.39 0.37 30.98
C ILE A 104 -47.62 -1.11 31.45
N THR A 105 -46.60 -1.98 31.56
CA THR A 105 -45.86 -2.48 32.77
C THR A 105 -46.47 -3.66 33.57
N THR A 106 -45.67 -4.71 33.83
CA THR A 106 -45.40 -5.36 35.16
C THR A 106 -44.38 -6.53 35.04
N LYS A 107 -43.71 -6.86 36.16
CA LYS A 107 -42.53 -7.73 36.42
C LYS A 107 -42.84 -8.58 37.71
N PRO A 108 -42.09 -9.60 38.22
CA PRO A 108 -41.17 -10.67 37.71
C PRO A 108 -41.49 -12.12 38.22
N ALA A 109 -40.84 -13.17 37.66
CA ALA A 109 -40.16 -14.26 38.42
C ALA A 109 -39.38 -15.26 37.53
N ALA A 110 -38.35 -15.88 38.12
CA ALA A 110 -37.19 -16.61 37.59
C ALA A 110 -37.39 -17.96 36.86
N VAL A 111 -36.41 -18.40 36.04
CA VAL A 111 -35.38 -19.46 36.33
C VAL A 111 -34.67 -19.97 35.05
N LYS A 112 -33.31 -19.90 35.05
CA LYS A 112 -32.24 -20.68 34.34
C LYS A 112 -32.25 -20.75 32.79
N SER A 113 -31.17 -21.00 32.05
CA SER A 113 -29.70 -21.02 32.17
C SER A 113 -29.20 -21.43 30.77
N ASN A 114 -28.31 -20.64 30.17
CA ASN A 114 -27.19 -21.03 29.28
C ASN A 114 -26.90 -19.95 28.21
N GLN A 115 -25.69 -19.40 28.33
CA GLN A 115 -25.08 -18.39 27.47
C GLN A 115 -24.18 -19.09 26.40
N PRO A 116 -23.60 -18.39 25.41
CA PRO A 116 -24.21 -18.17 24.10
C PRO A 116 -23.35 -18.70 22.93
N VAL A 117 -23.98 -19.26 21.89
CA VAL A 117 -23.31 -19.42 20.59
C VAL A 117 -23.39 -18.08 19.87
N SER A 118 -22.33 -17.28 19.94
CA SER A 118 -22.16 -16.07 19.14
C SER A 118 -22.05 -16.44 17.65
N GLN A 119 -23.19 -16.48 16.97
CA GLN A 119 -23.23 -16.38 15.51
C GLN A 119 -23.05 -14.91 15.14
N SER A 120 -21.80 -14.54 14.84
CA SER A 120 -21.50 -13.29 14.16
C SER A 120 -22.14 -13.32 12.76
N PRO A 121 -22.85 -12.27 12.31
CA PRO A 121 -23.50 -12.28 11.02
C PRO A 121 -22.46 -12.32 9.89
N ALA A 122 -22.41 -13.46 9.18
CA ALA A 122 -21.56 -13.67 8.03
C ALA A 122 -21.98 -12.72 6.89
N LYS A 123 -21.22 -11.63 6.72
CA LYS A 123 -21.26 -10.79 5.52
C LYS A 123 -20.95 -11.66 4.30
N PRO A 124 -21.61 -11.47 3.14
CA PRO A 124 -21.34 -12.26 1.94
C PRO A 124 -19.85 -12.22 1.61
N GLN A 125 -19.16 -13.36 1.80
CA GLN A 125 -17.77 -13.47 1.41
C GLN A 125 -17.76 -13.65 -0.10
N ILE A 126 -17.33 -12.62 -0.80
CA ILE A 126 -17.04 -12.69 -2.24
C ILE A 126 -15.96 -13.76 -2.40
N SER A 127 -16.34 -14.92 -2.96
CA SER A 127 -15.40 -15.98 -3.29
C SER A 127 -14.46 -15.47 -4.38
N LEU A 128 -13.20 -15.24 -4.00
CA LEU A 128 -12.18 -14.91 -4.99
C LEU A 128 -11.86 -16.19 -5.80
N PRO A 129 -11.59 -16.05 -7.10
CA PRO A 129 -11.27 -17.17 -7.98
C PRO A 129 -9.81 -17.66 -7.86
N VAL A 130 -8.99 -16.98 -7.05
CA VAL A 130 -7.60 -17.34 -6.76
C VAL A 130 -7.49 -17.85 -5.33
N ALA A 131 -6.67 -18.87 -5.13
CA ALA A 131 -6.38 -19.44 -3.83
C ALA A 131 -5.50 -18.49 -2.99
N ALA A 132 -5.76 -18.48 -1.68
CA ALA A 132 -4.85 -17.84 -0.72
C ALA A 132 -3.47 -18.53 -0.75
N PRO A 133 -2.40 -17.81 -0.43
CA PRO A 133 -1.05 -18.37 -0.36
C PRO A 133 -0.96 -19.40 0.77
N ALA A 134 -0.10 -20.40 0.59
CA ALA A 134 0.24 -21.32 1.67
C ALA A 134 1.03 -20.59 2.79
N PRO A 135 0.95 -21.01 4.06
CA PRO A 135 1.65 -20.36 5.16
C PRO A 135 3.15 -20.19 4.93
N GLU A 136 3.78 -21.14 4.25
CA GLU A 136 5.22 -21.17 3.95
C GLU A 136 5.62 -20.08 2.93
N GLN A 137 4.67 -19.62 2.12
CA GLN A 137 4.88 -18.53 1.15
C GLN A 137 4.74 -17.15 1.79
N ILE A 138 4.27 -17.06 3.04
CA ILE A 138 4.03 -15.79 3.72
C ILE A 138 5.30 -15.39 4.47
N VAL A 139 6.04 -14.43 3.92
CA VAL A 139 7.25 -13.87 4.55
C VAL A 139 6.89 -13.07 5.80
N SER A 140 5.81 -12.29 5.76
CA SER A 140 5.33 -11.54 6.92
C SER A 140 3.87 -11.15 6.76
N SER A 141 3.22 -10.78 7.87
CA SER A 141 1.86 -10.25 7.86
C SER A 141 1.82 -8.85 8.47
N LEU A 142 1.08 -7.93 7.84
CA LEU A 142 0.96 -6.55 8.29
C LEU A 142 -0.50 -6.17 8.45
N LYS A 143 -0.85 -5.66 9.63
CA LYS A 143 -2.15 -5.00 9.84
C LYS A 143 -2.08 -3.57 9.29
N VAL A 144 -2.92 -3.28 8.30
CA VAL A 144 -2.92 -2.01 7.57
C VAL A 144 -4.33 -1.43 7.49
N THR A 145 -4.42 -0.11 7.35
CA THR A 145 -5.66 0.54 6.89
C THR A 145 -5.70 0.51 5.37
N ALA A 146 -6.71 -0.13 4.79
CA ALA A 146 -6.90 -0.23 3.36
C ALA A 146 -8.08 0.65 2.90
N THR A 147 -7.82 1.49 1.90
CA THR A 147 -8.83 2.27 1.16
C THR A 147 -8.93 1.77 -0.29
N GLY A 148 -9.80 2.35 -1.09
CA GLY A 148 -9.81 2.12 -2.54
C GLY A 148 -9.78 3.43 -3.31
N TYR A 149 -9.09 3.43 -4.45
CA TYR A 149 -8.94 4.56 -5.35
C TYR A 149 -9.17 4.14 -6.80
N THR A 150 -9.28 5.13 -7.69
CA THR A 150 -9.47 4.94 -9.13
C THR A 150 -8.43 5.73 -9.92
N ALA A 151 -8.41 5.59 -11.24
CA ALA A 151 -7.60 6.44 -12.10
C ALA A 151 -8.20 7.84 -12.32
N GLY A 152 -9.47 8.04 -11.94
CA GLY A 152 -10.25 9.23 -12.23
C GLY A 152 -9.80 10.49 -11.50
N VAL A 153 -10.45 11.60 -11.84
CA VAL A 153 -10.17 12.94 -11.29
C VAL A 153 -10.31 12.94 -9.76
N GLU A 154 -11.26 12.18 -9.24
CA GLU A 154 -11.55 12.05 -7.81
C GLU A 154 -10.36 11.54 -6.98
N SER A 155 -9.45 10.78 -7.60
CA SER A 155 -8.31 10.18 -6.91
C SER A 155 -6.97 10.78 -7.38
N THR A 156 -6.85 11.09 -8.67
CA THR A 156 -5.57 11.49 -9.29
C THR A 156 -5.58 12.91 -9.86
N GLY A 157 -6.74 13.57 -9.92
CA GLY A 157 -6.91 14.86 -10.61
C GLY A 157 -6.86 14.77 -12.14
N LYS A 158 -6.75 13.57 -12.73
CA LYS A 158 -6.56 13.38 -14.18
C LYS A 158 -7.81 12.82 -14.86
N THR A 159 -8.09 13.31 -16.07
CA THR A 159 -9.13 12.75 -16.96
C THR A 159 -8.54 11.70 -17.89
N ALA A 160 -9.37 10.87 -18.51
CA ALA A 160 -8.95 9.84 -19.46
C ALA A 160 -8.16 10.37 -20.67
N LYS A 161 -8.26 11.67 -20.98
CA LYS A 161 -7.52 12.33 -22.06
C LYS A 161 -6.10 12.73 -21.66
N HIS A 162 -5.75 12.70 -20.38
CA HIS A 162 -4.43 13.09 -19.90
C HIS A 162 -3.39 12.00 -20.21
N PRO A 163 -2.18 12.32 -20.70
CA PRO A 163 -1.18 11.31 -21.10
C PRO A 163 -0.74 10.39 -19.94
N GLN A 164 -0.77 10.91 -18.71
CA GLN A 164 -0.45 10.14 -17.49
C GLN A 164 -1.70 9.53 -16.80
N TYR A 165 -2.84 9.46 -17.48
CA TYR A 165 -4.03 8.82 -16.91
C TYR A 165 -3.78 7.32 -16.69
N GLY A 166 -4.05 6.84 -15.48
CA GLY A 166 -3.84 5.44 -15.12
C GLY A 166 -2.37 4.99 -15.10
N ILE A 167 -1.41 5.91 -15.09
CA ILE A 167 0.02 5.59 -14.92
C ILE A 167 0.37 5.74 -13.44
N THR A 168 0.91 4.68 -12.84
CA THR A 168 1.35 4.69 -11.44
C THR A 168 2.72 5.36 -11.27
N TYR A 169 3.15 5.57 -10.03
CA TYR A 169 4.48 6.08 -9.71
C TYR A 169 5.61 5.24 -10.31
N SER A 170 5.47 3.90 -10.39
CA SER A 170 6.49 3.05 -11.01
C SER A 170 6.50 3.12 -12.55
N GLY A 171 5.56 3.84 -13.18
CA GLY A 171 5.45 3.97 -14.63
C GLY A 171 4.61 2.89 -15.33
N VAL A 172 4.12 1.90 -14.60
CA VAL A 172 3.22 0.86 -15.14
C VAL A 172 1.77 1.35 -15.16
N LYS A 173 0.93 0.73 -15.99
CA LYS A 173 -0.50 1.02 -15.97
C LYS A 173 -1.19 0.35 -14.78
N VAL A 174 -2.11 1.10 -14.17
CA VAL A 174 -3.03 0.56 -13.16
C VAL A 174 -3.81 -0.62 -13.74
N ARG A 175 -4.03 -1.66 -12.93
CA ARG A 175 -4.81 -2.84 -13.32
C ARG A 175 -5.59 -3.40 -12.13
N ARG A 176 -6.80 -3.86 -12.42
CA ARG A 176 -7.64 -4.62 -11.50
C ARG A 176 -8.00 -5.94 -12.15
N ASP A 177 -7.51 -7.04 -11.58
CA ASP A 177 -7.88 -8.40 -12.00
C ASP A 177 -8.02 -9.29 -10.76
N LYS A 178 -9.19 -9.91 -10.58
CA LYS A 178 -9.49 -10.83 -9.48
C LYS A 178 -8.91 -12.23 -9.72
N ASN A 179 -8.64 -12.58 -10.97
CA ASN A 179 -8.08 -13.86 -11.41
C ASN A 179 -6.56 -13.83 -11.56
N ALA A 180 -5.94 -12.68 -11.31
CA ALA A 180 -4.52 -12.45 -11.53
C ALA A 180 -3.97 -11.47 -10.49
N VAL A 181 -3.14 -10.52 -10.93
CA VAL A 181 -2.54 -9.50 -10.08
C VAL A 181 -3.14 -8.12 -10.34
N SER A 182 -3.38 -7.38 -9.27
CA SER A 182 -3.80 -5.97 -9.30
C SER A 182 -2.69 -5.03 -8.84
N THR A 183 -2.70 -3.77 -9.26
CA THR A 183 -1.74 -2.75 -8.77
C THR A 183 -2.31 -2.02 -7.57
N ILE A 184 -1.48 -1.70 -6.59
CA ILE A 184 -1.88 -0.94 -5.40
C ILE A 184 -0.88 0.18 -5.09
N ALA A 185 -1.33 1.15 -4.29
CA ALA A 185 -0.47 2.20 -3.73
C ALA A 185 -0.09 1.87 -2.28
N ALA A 186 1.16 2.14 -1.91
CA ALA A 186 1.64 2.01 -0.53
C ALA A 186 2.76 3.01 -0.23
N ASP A 187 3.21 3.05 1.04
CA ASP A 187 4.43 3.75 1.43
C ASP A 187 5.67 2.89 1.12
N PRO A 188 6.59 3.34 0.22
CA PRO A 188 7.78 2.58 -0.13
C PRO A 188 8.72 2.27 1.05
N LYS A 189 8.66 3.06 2.14
CA LYS A 189 9.47 2.80 3.34
C LYS A 189 9.01 1.53 4.08
N VAL A 190 7.72 1.22 3.99
CA VAL A 190 7.12 0.04 4.64
C VAL A 190 7.04 -1.12 3.66
N LEU A 191 6.48 -0.87 2.48
CA LEU A 191 6.28 -1.81 1.39
C LEU A 191 6.90 -1.22 0.11
N PRO A 192 8.16 -1.56 -0.22
CA PRO A 192 8.82 -1.08 -1.43
C PRO A 192 8.04 -1.42 -2.70
N LEU A 193 8.24 -0.63 -3.75
CA LEU A 193 7.69 -0.95 -5.08
C LEU A 193 8.13 -2.36 -5.50
N GLY A 194 7.23 -3.08 -6.15
CA GLY A 194 7.40 -4.48 -6.54
C GLY A 194 7.05 -5.49 -5.44
N SER A 195 6.70 -5.06 -4.22
CA SER A 195 6.27 -6.01 -3.19
C SER A 195 5.00 -6.74 -3.62
N ILE A 196 5.01 -8.07 -3.51
CA ILE A 196 3.90 -8.96 -3.87
C ILE A 196 3.14 -9.30 -2.59
N LEU A 197 1.84 -9.02 -2.59
CA LEU A 197 0.96 -9.19 -1.45
C LEU A 197 -0.23 -10.09 -1.82
N TYR A 198 -0.76 -10.78 -0.83
CA TYR A 198 -2.13 -11.29 -0.85
C TYR A 198 -2.98 -10.50 0.14
N ILE A 199 -4.12 -9.99 -0.35
CA ILE A 199 -5.03 -9.14 0.41
C ILE A 199 -6.38 -9.85 0.50
N PRO A 200 -6.78 -10.33 1.69
CA PRO A 200 -8.04 -11.05 1.86
C PRO A 200 -9.25 -10.27 1.34
N GLY A 201 -10.03 -10.90 0.46
CA GLY A 201 -11.20 -10.29 -0.19
C GLY A 201 -10.89 -9.35 -1.37
N TYR A 202 -9.62 -9.10 -1.70
CA TYR A 202 -9.22 -8.35 -2.89
C TYR A 202 -8.46 -9.20 -3.92
N GLY A 203 -7.53 -10.03 -3.45
CA GLY A 203 -6.70 -10.93 -4.27
C GLY A 203 -5.21 -10.61 -4.19
N TYR A 204 -4.45 -11.13 -5.16
CA TYR A 204 -3.02 -10.83 -5.30
C TYR A 204 -2.81 -9.41 -5.82
N ALA A 205 -1.82 -8.73 -5.24
CA ALA A 205 -1.52 -7.35 -5.53
C ALA A 205 -0.02 -7.09 -5.56
N VAL A 206 0.39 -6.11 -6.38
CA VAL A 206 1.76 -5.60 -6.41
C VAL A 206 1.76 -4.12 -6.10
N VAL A 207 2.68 -3.70 -5.23
CA VAL A 207 2.92 -2.28 -4.95
C VAL A 207 3.56 -1.64 -6.18
N ALA A 208 2.80 -0.83 -6.90
CA ALA A 208 3.24 -0.17 -8.12
C ALA A 208 3.11 1.35 -8.04
N ASP A 209 2.39 1.84 -7.04
CA ASP A 209 2.07 3.26 -6.91
C ASP A 209 2.39 3.80 -5.52
N THR A 210 2.43 5.12 -5.42
CA THR A 210 2.60 5.85 -4.16
C THR A 210 1.60 7.00 -4.09
N GLY A 211 1.32 7.48 -2.87
CA GLY A 211 0.44 8.62 -2.67
C GLY A 211 0.93 9.53 -1.56
N SER A 212 0.60 10.83 -1.65
CA SER A 212 0.91 11.80 -0.59
C SER A 212 0.22 11.43 0.72
N ALA A 213 -1.04 10.96 0.65
CA ALA A 213 -1.83 10.55 1.81
C ALA A 213 -1.63 9.08 2.24
N ILE A 214 -0.86 8.30 1.46
CA ILE A 214 -0.59 6.87 1.69
C ILE A 214 0.78 6.72 2.34
N LYS A 215 0.81 6.86 3.68
CA LYS A 215 2.01 6.82 4.51
C LYS A 215 1.89 5.79 5.63
N GLY A 216 3.01 5.18 6.01
CA GLY A 216 3.07 4.15 7.04
C GLY A 216 2.30 2.87 6.67
N LYS A 217 1.56 2.33 7.64
CA LYS A 217 0.75 1.10 7.47
C LYS A 217 -0.61 1.40 6.81
N LYS A 218 -0.59 2.12 5.70
CA LYS A 218 -1.76 2.41 4.85
C LYS A 218 -1.51 1.90 3.43
N ILE A 219 -2.53 1.31 2.83
CA ILE A 219 -2.53 0.91 1.42
C ILE A 219 -3.78 1.44 0.72
N ASP A 220 -3.68 1.67 -0.57
CA ASP A 220 -4.80 2.07 -1.42
C ASP A 220 -4.98 1.07 -2.57
N LEU A 221 -6.16 0.49 -2.66
CA LEU A 221 -6.46 -0.58 -3.60
C LEU A 221 -7.06 0.00 -4.87
N TYR A 222 -6.49 -0.32 -6.03
CA TYR A 222 -7.02 0.18 -7.28
C TYR A 222 -8.35 -0.50 -7.63
N PHE A 223 -9.31 0.29 -8.10
CA PHE A 223 -10.56 -0.16 -8.72
C PHE A 223 -10.81 0.62 -10.00
N ALA A 224 -11.52 0.01 -10.95
CA ALA A 224 -11.84 0.67 -12.22
C ALA A 224 -12.84 1.82 -12.04
N THR A 225 -13.72 1.74 -11.04
CA THR A 225 -14.78 2.74 -10.79
C THR A 225 -15.01 2.97 -9.30
N THR A 226 -15.46 4.16 -8.94
CA THR A 226 -15.84 4.52 -7.56
C THR A 226 -16.98 3.64 -7.04
N LYS A 227 -17.95 3.30 -7.90
CA LYS A 227 -19.05 2.37 -7.56
C LYS A 227 -18.52 1.01 -7.10
N GLN A 228 -17.47 0.49 -7.72
CA GLN A 228 -16.82 -0.76 -7.28
C GLN A 228 -16.15 -0.59 -5.91
N VAL A 229 -15.49 0.54 -5.64
CA VAL A 229 -14.89 0.82 -4.32
C VAL A 229 -15.93 0.70 -3.21
N TYR A 230 -17.08 1.37 -3.37
CA TYR A 230 -18.15 1.34 -2.36
C TYR A 230 -18.80 -0.03 -2.22
N LYS A 231 -19.03 -0.73 -3.35
CA LYS A 231 -19.70 -2.04 -3.36
C LYS A 231 -18.82 -3.15 -2.79
N GLU A 232 -17.54 -3.17 -3.14
CA GLU A 232 -16.67 -4.33 -2.89
C GLU A 232 -15.73 -4.13 -1.70
N TRP A 233 -15.43 -2.89 -1.30
CA TRP A 233 -14.35 -2.64 -0.35
C TRP A 233 -14.72 -1.72 0.82
N GLY A 234 -14.90 -0.42 0.56
CA GLY A 234 -14.92 0.62 1.61
C GLY A 234 -13.56 0.78 2.34
N LYS A 235 -13.51 1.66 3.34
CA LYS A 235 -12.32 1.81 4.21
C LYS A 235 -12.39 0.80 5.35
N LYS A 236 -11.35 -0.01 5.53
CA LYS A 236 -11.28 -0.97 6.65
C LYS A 236 -9.85 -1.31 7.02
N THR A 237 -9.68 -1.84 8.22
CA THR A 237 -8.42 -2.42 8.67
C THR A 237 -8.38 -3.89 8.28
N VAL A 238 -7.30 -4.33 7.65
CA VAL A 238 -7.11 -5.71 7.18
C VAL A 238 -5.68 -6.16 7.46
N THR A 239 -5.51 -7.44 7.76
CA THR A 239 -4.19 -8.07 7.81
C THR A 239 -3.85 -8.55 6.41
N VAL A 240 -2.79 -8.01 5.82
CA VAL A 240 -2.26 -8.43 4.52
C VAL A 240 -1.08 -9.37 4.70
N HIS A 241 -0.88 -10.26 3.74
CA HIS A 241 0.22 -11.20 3.72
C HIS A 241 1.23 -10.76 2.66
N VAL A 242 2.49 -10.56 3.06
CA VAL A 242 3.61 -10.26 2.18
C VAL A 242 4.18 -11.58 1.70
N ILE A 243 4.15 -11.79 0.39
CA ILE A 243 4.67 -12.99 -0.27
C ILE A 243 6.11 -12.77 -0.71
N LYS A 244 6.40 -11.56 -1.22
CA LYS A 244 7.76 -11.14 -1.56
C LYS A 244 7.92 -9.65 -1.29
N ARG A 245 9.03 -9.28 -0.65
CA ARG A 245 9.40 -7.87 -0.49
C ARG A 245 10.00 -7.35 -1.80
N GLY A 246 9.54 -6.20 -2.25
CA GLY A 246 9.97 -5.60 -3.52
C GLY A 246 11.39 -5.04 -3.45
N SER A 247 12.03 -4.94 -4.63
CA SER A 247 13.36 -4.37 -4.83
C SER A 247 13.35 -2.84 -5.04
N GLY A 248 12.18 -2.20 -4.96
CA GLY A 248 12.02 -0.77 -5.24
C GLY A 248 11.70 -0.47 -6.71
N LYS A 249 11.47 -1.49 -7.54
CA LYS A 249 11.04 -1.37 -8.93
C LYS A 249 9.79 -2.21 -9.20
N CYS A 250 8.96 -1.75 -10.13
CA CYS A 250 7.82 -2.52 -10.63
C CYS A 250 7.71 -2.28 -12.13
N THR A 251 7.82 -3.35 -12.93
CA THR A 251 7.84 -3.30 -14.40
C THR A 251 6.63 -4.00 -15.00
N GLU A 252 6.30 -3.65 -16.24
CA GLU A 252 5.22 -4.32 -16.99
C GLU A 252 5.49 -5.81 -17.19
N SER A 253 6.74 -6.21 -17.44
CA SER A 253 7.12 -7.62 -17.58
C SER A 253 6.82 -8.41 -16.33
N MET A 254 7.25 -7.90 -15.16
CA MET A 254 7.00 -8.55 -13.87
C MET A 254 5.50 -8.74 -13.62
N LEU A 255 4.68 -7.71 -13.88
CA LEU A 255 3.22 -7.81 -13.71
C LEU A 255 2.58 -8.78 -14.70
N LYS A 256 3.09 -8.87 -15.93
CA LYS A 256 2.61 -9.79 -16.96
C LYS A 256 2.96 -11.24 -16.61
N GLN A 257 4.21 -11.52 -16.24
CA GLN A 257 4.69 -12.84 -15.84
C GLN A 257 3.91 -13.34 -14.61
N LEU A 258 3.84 -12.53 -13.55
CA LEU A 258 3.10 -12.87 -12.34
C LEU A 258 1.60 -13.06 -12.61
N GLY A 259 1.00 -12.17 -13.40
CA GLY A 259 -0.40 -12.28 -13.77
C GLY A 259 -0.72 -13.55 -14.58
N ALA A 260 0.17 -13.94 -15.50
CA ALA A 260 0.03 -15.17 -16.27
C ALA A 260 0.14 -16.40 -15.37
N ALA A 261 1.13 -16.44 -14.48
CA ALA A 261 1.31 -17.52 -13.52
C ALA A 261 0.06 -17.71 -12.64
N ILE A 262 -0.48 -16.64 -12.06
CA ILE A 262 -1.68 -16.72 -11.21
C ILE A 262 -2.90 -17.20 -12.00
N LYS A 263 -3.07 -16.79 -13.26
CA LYS A 263 -4.19 -17.26 -14.09
C LYS A 263 -4.13 -18.76 -14.35
N THR A 264 -2.92 -19.27 -14.61
CA THR A 264 -2.64 -20.68 -14.91
C THR A 264 -2.77 -21.55 -13.67
N TYR A 265 -2.09 -21.19 -12.57
CA TYR A 265 -1.97 -22.03 -11.38
C TYR A 265 -2.99 -21.70 -10.28
N LYS A 266 -3.84 -20.67 -10.47
CA LYS A 266 -4.78 -20.14 -9.47
C LYS A 266 -4.12 -19.66 -8.16
N GLY A 267 -2.81 -19.45 -8.18
CA GLY A 267 -1.99 -18.98 -7.06
C GLY A 267 -0.63 -18.55 -7.57
N VAL A 268 0.25 -18.11 -6.68
CA VAL A 268 1.62 -17.73 -7.06
C VAL A 268 2.53 -18.94 -6.87
N PRO A 269 3.09 -19.52 -7.95
CA PRO A 269 4.03 -20.63 -7.82
C PRO A 269 5.40 -20.11 -7.35
N GLN A 270 6.16 -20.97 -6.67
CA GLN A 270 7.38 -20.58 -5.95
C GLN A 270 8.54 -20.19 -6.90
N ASP A 271 8.67 -20.90 -8.02
CA ASP A 271 9.64 -20.63 -9.08
C ASP A 271 9.53 -19.21 -9.65
N VAL A 272 8.30 -18.73 -9.86
CA VAL A 272 8.04 -17.36 -10.33
C VAL A 272 8.46 -16.33 -9.28
N LEU A 273 8.39 -16.65 -7.98
CA LEU A 273 8.89 -15.74 -6.95
C LEU A 273 10.42 -15.63 -6.98
N GLU A 274 11.12 -16.70 -7.33
CA GLU A 274 12.58 -16.75 -7.42
C GLU A 274 13.11 -16.10 -8.70
N GLU A 275 12.38 -16.19 -9.82
CA GLU A 275 12.79 -15.54 -11.08
C GLU A 275 12.66 -14.01 -11.04
N LEU A 276 11.76 -13.47 -10.22
CA LEU A 276 11.51 -12.03 -10.11
C LEU A 276 12.50 -11.29 -9.19
N ILE A 277 13.73 -11.80 -9.00
CA ILE A 277 14.78 -11.18 -8.16
C ILE A 277 15.45 -10.03 -8.91
#